data_AF-A0A496WS97-F1
#
_entry.id   AF-A0A496WS97-F1
#
_cell.length_a   1.000
_cell.length_b   1.000
_cell.length_c   1.000
_cell.angle_alpha   90.00
_cell.angle_beta   90.00
_cell.angle_gamma   90.00
#
_symmetry.space_group_name_H-M   'P 1'
#
loop_
_entity.id
_entity.type
_entity.pdbx_description
1 polymer ?
#
loop_
_entity_poly.entity_id
_entity_poly.type
_entity_poly.pdbx_seq_one_letter_code
_entity_poly.pdbx_strand_id
1 'polypeptide(L)'
;MKLYVVDTETFSLNSPIVLIQYQLIDTKGSNQDDSEIVLHDVWGSTIQETLDLIASFCDVGCIFFNAVFDHYHLQRLYNTLDELGKVVGYDAHPENHIEQYAQLEMQARDGLCLKPRHCLDLFLYARRGPYQSLSMNRNNVVIKRIPTVLISSLQKRLDEIIDIDAVYFARRKVYKEHNWDVEACDDPTFSDLTLRFKPSIALKVLAQHILGIDSTLARDDVFPSQFPLDLGYAPCAVTLCPDGPEVNWRCKIPSASGYKKGHAWPGIANSHIAHWRFHKLARQYAQDDITYTRDLFYHFRDEEGSTLQIDDDDSTLAAQVGSARWRGFAIDIDGIKSLRNREVLESMQAPKAPSRVWDYISPYLSAPEQQVLNGSTKATVLEALADGKEPCMECLGTAKIELQGDDARDYKAKQETHAVVRAVSNITDEPYVSTESLVANMDDADSFATFLNEQSYLPNTIEVPCPACKGTGNTGEPHPAAKYAQDCLDARQAAKKVEMWDKLLLAKRFHASFKIIGTFTSRMAGADKLNPQGIEHSKESRSQFPLSFGDLVLAGGDFMSFEVSIIDAVSNDENL
;
A
#
# COMPACT_ATOMS: atom_id res chain seq x y z
N MET A 1 20.97 -19.86 -24.57
CA MET A 1 19.56 -19.96 -25.05
C MET A 1 19.22 -18.58 -25.56
N LYS A 2 18.47 -18.45 -26.65
CA LYS A 2 18.15 -17.11 -27.14
C LYS A 2 16.90 -16.57 -26.45
N LEU A 3 16.94 -15.32 -26.01
CA LEU A 3 15.81 -14.59 -25.42
C LEU A 3 15.79 -13.16 -25.94
N TYR A 4 14.59 -12.56 -25.98
CA TYR A 4 14.46 -11.14 -26.28
C TYR A 4 14.60 -10.30 -25.01
N VAL A 5 15.52 -9.34 -24.97
CA VAL A 5 15.42 -8.22 -24.04
C VAL A 5 14.41 -7.25 -24.62
N VAL A 6 13.37 -6.90 -23.86
CA VAL A 6 12.24 -6.09 -24.35
C VAL A 6 11.95 -4.96 -23.36
N ASP A 7 11.68 -3.79 -23.93
CA ASP A 7 11.15 -2.62 -23.23
C ASP A 7 10.06 -1.96 -24.10
N THR A 8 9.20 -1.14 -23.50
CA THR A 8 8.11 -0.47 -24.21
C THR A 8 7.95 0.98 -23.80
N GLU A 9 7.79 1.85 -24.79
CA GLU A 9 7.37 3.24 -24.55
C GLU A 9 5.90 3.41 -24.83
N THR A 10 5.25 4.25 -24.03
CA THR A 10 3.79 4.41 -24.03
C THR A 10 3.40 5.88 -24.07
N PHE A 11 2.19 6.19 -24.56
CA PHE A 11 1.68 7.58 -24.52
C PHE A 11 1.59 8.13 -23.08
N SER A 12 1.35 7.24 -22.11
CA SER A 12 1.41 7.44 -20.66
C SER A 12 1.41 6.09 -19.95
N LEU A 13 1.57 6.10 -18.62
CA LEU A 13 1.68 4.90 -17.77
C LEU A 13 0.57 3.85 -17.98
N ASN A 14 -0.61 4.23 -18.46
CA ASN A 14 -1.70 3.28 -18.70
C ASN A 14 -2.31 3.45 -20.10
N SER A 15 -1.59 4.03 -21.05
CA SER A 15 -2.03 4.19 -22.44
C SER A 15 -1.36 3.17 -23.38
N PRO A 16 -1.77 3.08 -24.65
CA PRO A 16 -1.12 2.17 -25.61
C PRO A 16 0.37 2.45 -25.80
N ILE A 17 1.06 1.41 -26.28
CA ILE A 17 2.46 1.48 -26.71
C ILE A 17 2.58 2.40 -27.92
N VAL A 18 3.65 3.18 -27.96
CA VAL A 18 4.06 3.98 -29.12
C VAL A 18 5.32 3.42 -29.79
N LEU A 19 6.22 2.79 -29.04
CA LEU A 19 7.46 2.20 -29.55
C LEU A 19 7.75 0.90 -28.79
N ILE A 20 8.17 -0.14 -29.51
CA ILE A 20 8.72 -1.37 -28.92
C ILE A 20 10.22 -1.39 -29.19
N GLN A 21 11.00 -1.67 -28.16
CA GLN A 21 12.44 -1.80 -28.24
C GLN A 21 12.81 -3.23 -27.88
N TYR A 22 13.69 -3.85 -28.67
CA TYR A 22 14.12 -5.18 -28.35
C TYR A 22 15.49 -5.54 -28.92
N GLN A 23 16.09 -6.57 -28.32
CA GLN A 23 17.32 -7.19 -28.79
C GLN A 23 17.28 -8.68 -28.51
N LEU A 24 17.68 -9.51 -29.49
CA LEU A 24 17.81 -10.95 -29.30
C LEU A 24 19.21 -11.24 -28.77
N ILE A 25 19.30 -11.83 -27.59
CA ILE A 25 20.57 -12.13 -26.92
C ILE A 25 20.79 -13.62 -26.75
N ASP A 26 22.03 -14.08 -26.64
CA ASP A 26 22.33 -15.44 -26.14
C ASP A 26 22.61 -15.40 -24.63
N THR A 27 21.72 -16.00 -23.84
CA THR A 27 21.83 -16.03 -22.38
C THR A 27 23.09 -16.71 -21.85
N LYS A 28 23.76 -17.54 -22.67
CA LYS A 28 25.04 -18.18 -22.33
C LYS A 28 26.24 -17.50 -22.97
N GLY A 29 26.00 -16.60 -23.92
CA GLY A 29 27.04 -15.90 -24.67
C GLY A 29 27.54 -14.66 -23.94
N SER A 30 28.43 -13.96 -24.63
CA SER A 30 28.84 -12.60 -24.26
C SER A 30 27.96 -11.58 -24.96
N ASN A 31 28.00 -10.32 -24.51
CA ASN A 31 27.29 -9.23 -25.18
C ASN A 31 27.74 -8.97 -26.64
N GLN A 32 28.83 -9.58 -27.09
CA GLN A 32 29.32 -9.50 -28.48
C GLN A 32 28.55 -10.43 -29.43
N ASP A 33 27.84 -11.42 -28.88
CA ASP A 33 27.09 -12.42 -29.64
C ASP A 33 25.63 -11.99 -29.92
N ASP A 34 25.23 -10.83 -29.42
CA ASP A 34 23.87 -10.32 -29.46
C ASP A 34 23.52 -9.69 -30.81
N SER A 35 22.23 -9.72 -31.16
CA SER A 35 21.73 -9.02 -32.34
C SER A 35 21.84 -7.50 -32.17
N GLU A 36 21.63 -6.75 -33.24
CA GLU A 36 21.43 -5.31 -33.13
C GLU A 36 20.16 -4.99 -32.33
N ILE A 37 20.16 -3.83 -31.65
CA ILE A 37 18.97 -3.29 -30.98
C ILE A 37 18.03 -2.74 -32.05
N VAL A 38 16.78 -3.21 -32.03
CA VAL A 38 15.74 -2.79 -32.97
C VAL A 38 14.72 -1.92 -32.26
N LEU A 39 14.36 -0.82 -32.92
CA LEU A 39 13.30 0.10 -32.50
C LEU A 39 12.11 -0.06 -33.46
N HIS A 40 11.10 -0.82 -33.06
CA HIS A 40 9.92 -1.12 -33.87
C HIS A 40 8.84 -0.05 -33.69
N ASP A 41 8.57 0.70 -34.76
CA ASP A 41 7.56 1.75 -34.80
C ASP A 41 6.16 1.15 -34.99
N VAL A 42 5.48 0.90 -33.87
CA VAL A 42 4.16 0.25 -33.83
C VAL A 42 3.14 0.92 -34.76
N TRP A 43 3.17 2.25 -34.84
CA TRP A 43 2.18 3.02 -35.59
C TRP A 43 2.54 3.19 -37.06
N GLY A 44 3.83 3.09 -37.39
CA GLY A 44 4.38 3.19 -38.75
C GLY A 44 4.57 1.85 -39.45
N SER A 45 4.53 0.75 -38.72
CA SER A 45 4.50 -0.62 -39.25
C SER A 45 3.08 -1.09 -39.55
N THR A 46 2.97 -2.20 -40.28
CA THR A 46 1.67 -2.83 -40.48
C THR A 46 1.21 -3.52 -39.20
N ILE A 47 -0.11 -3.73 -39.08
CA ILE A 47 -0.70 -4.50 -37.98
C ILE A 47 -0.07 -5.90 -37.92
N GLN A 48 0.06 -6.58 -39.06
CA GLN A 48 0.62 -7.94 -39.14
C GLN A 48 2.06 -8.00 -38.61
N GLU A 49 2.93 -7.09 -39.04
CA GLU A 49 4.33 -7.04 -38.59
C GLU A 49 4.44 -6.96 -37.06
N THR A 50 3.58 -6.15 -36.44
CA THR A 50 3.59 -5.97 -34.99
C THR A 50 3.03 -7.20 -34.26
N LEU A 51 1.98 -7.83 -34.80
CA LEU A 51 1.43 -9.07 -34.24
C LEU A 51 2.45 -10.22 -34.31
N ASP A 52 3.13 -10.37 -35.45
CA ASP A 52 4.15 -11.41 -35.65
C ASP A 52 5.35 -11.20 -34.73
N LEU A 53 5.77 -9.95 -34.52
CA LEU A 53 6.83 -9.61 -33.58
C LEU A 53 6.47 -10.06 -32.15
N ILE A 54 5.27 -9.70 -31.67
CA ILE A 54 4.81 -10.08 -30.32
C ILE A 54 4.61 -11.60 -30.20
N ALA A 55 4.14 -12.26 -31.27
CA ALA A 55 4.07 -13.72 -31.29
C ALA A 55 5.47 -14.35 -31.13
N SER A 56 6.48 -13.80 -31.82
CA SER A 56 7.87 -14.27 -31.68
C SER A 56 8.43 -14.08 -30.26
N PHE A 57 8.06 -13.00 -29.58
CA PHE A 57 8.37 -12.76 -28.17
C PHE A 57 7.77 -13.87 -27.29
N CYS A 58 6.54 -14.28 -27.59
CA CYS A 58 5.88 -15.35 -26.85
C CYS A 58 6.50 -16.72 -27.14
N ASP A 59 6.89 -17.00 -28.38
CA ASP A 59 7.47 -18.28 -28.79
C ASP A 59 8.88 -18.52 -28.23
N VAL A 60 9.69 -17.46 -28.20
CA VAL A 60 11.08 -17.52 -27.74
C VAL A 60 11.18 -17.26 -26.24
N GLY A 61 10.49 -16.24 -25.73
CA GLY A 61 10.59 -15.75 -24.36
C GLY A 61 11.35 -14.44 -24.22
N CYS A 62 11.14 -13.78 -23.08
CA CYS A 62 11.52 -12.39 -22.87
C CYS A 62 12.24 -12.17 -21.52
N ILE A 63 13.14 -11.19 -21.52
CA ILE A 63 13.74 -10.56 -20.35
C ILE A 63 13.23 -9.13 -20.34
N PHE A 64 12.57 -8.75 -19.25
CA PHE A 64 12.07 -7.41 -19.02
C PHE A 64 12.85 -6.77 -17.87
N PHE A 65 12.93 -5.44 -17.88
CA PHE A 65 13.21 -4.76 -16.62
C PHE A 65 11.99 -4.86 -15.70
N ASN A 66 10.76 -4.62 -16.17
CA ASN A 66 9.53 -4.73 -15.36
C ASN A 66 8.41 -5.45 -16.13
N ALA A 67 8.38 -6.78 -16.02
CA ALA A 67 7.49 -7.64 -16.79
C ALA A 67 6.00 -7.36 -16.54
N VAL A 68 5.62 -6.94 -15.33
CA VAL A 68 4.22 -6.58 -15.02
C VAL A 68 3.73 -5.43 -15.91
N PHE A 69 4.61 -4.45 -16.16
CA PHE A 69 4.30 -3.27 -16.95
C PHE A 69 4.35 -3.59 -18.45
N ASP A 70 5.50 -4.05 -18.93
CA ASP A 70 5.73 -4.25 -20.36
C ASP A 70 4.82 -5.34 -20.94
N HIS A 71 4.66 -6.47 -20.24
CA HIS A 71 3.79 -7.55 -20.72
C HIS A 71 2.30 -7.16 -20.68
N TYR A 72 1.86 -6.35 -19.72
CA TYR A 72 0.51 -5.76 -19.73
C TYR A 72 0.27 -4.92 -20.98
N HIS A 73 1.26 -4.11 -21.37
CA HIS A 73 1.16 -3.25 -22.55
C HIS A 73 1.23 -4.06 -23.85
N LEU A 74 2.07 -5.08 -23.94
CA LEU A 74 2.15 -5.99 -25.09
C LEU A 74 0.83 -6.77 -25.27
N GLN A 75 0.28 -7.30 -24.18
CA GLN A 75 -1.02 -7.98 -24.17
C GLN A 75 -2.14 -7.08 -24.69
N ARG A 76 -2.18 -5.84 -24.21
CA ARG A 76 -3.16 -4.85 -24.66
C ARG A 76 -2.98 -4.54 -26.13
N LEU A 77 -1.75 -4.27 -26.56
CA LEU A 77 -1.45 -3.90 -27.93
C LEU A 77 -1.85 -5.02 -28.89
N TYR A 78 -1.42 -6.25 -28.62
CA TYR A 78 -1.73 -7.42 -29.45
C TYR A 78 -3.22 -7.59 -29.65
N ASN A 79 -4.00 -7.66 -28.56
CA ASN A 79 -5.44 -7.88 -28.68
C ASN A 79 -6.13 -6.72 -29.39
N THR A 80 -5.70 -5.48 -29.16
CA THR A 80 -6.35 -4.33 -29.81
C THR A 80 -6.01 -4.25 -31.29
N LEU A 81 -4.77 -4.57 -31.67
CA LEU A 81 -4.35 -4.65 -33.06
C LEU A 81 -5.02 -5.82 -33.81
N ASP A 82 -5.20 -6.97 -33.17
CA ASP A 82 -5.93 -8.10 -33.74
C ASP A 82 -7.39 -7.73 -34.05
N GLU A 83 -8.08 -7.08 -33.11
CA GLU A 83 -9.44 -6.57 -33.36
C GLU A 83 -9.46 -5.49 -34.45
N LEU A 84 -8.46 -4.60 -34.48
CA LEU A 84 -8.36 -3.59 -35.53
C LEU A 84 -8.13 -4.22 -36.91
N GLY A 85 -7.22 -5.20 -37.00
CA GLY A 85 -6.90 -5.91 -38.25
C GLY A 85 -8.10 -6.63 -38.85
N LYS A 86 -9.01 -7.17 -38.01
CA LYS A 86 -10.29 -7.74 -38.46
C LYS A 86 -11.22 -6.71 -39.13
N VAL A 87 -11.09 -5.43 -38.77
CA VAL A 87 -11.95 -4.34 -39.27
C VAL A 87 -11.33 -3.65 -40.50
N VAL A 88 -10.03 -3.32 -40.45
CA VAL A 88 -9.37 -2.50 -41.48
C VAL A 88 -8.39 -3.28 -42.37
N GLY A 89 -8.13 -4.55 -42.05
CA GLY A 89 -7.13 -5.39 -42.71
C GLY A 89 -5.78 -5.37 -42.00
N TYR A 90 -5.07 -6.50 -42.01
CA TYR A 90 -3.79 -6.67 -41.30
C TYR A 90 -2.60 -5.96 -41.97
N ASP A 91 -2.72 -5.61 -43.26
CA ASP A 91 -1.73 -4.81 -43.98
C ASP A 91 -1.86 -3.31 -43.70
N ALA A 92 -2.87 -2.88 -42.94
CA ALA A 92 -3.09 -1.48 -42.61
C ALA A 92 -2.06 -0.99 -41.57
N HIS A 93 -1.78 0.31 -41.61
CA HIS A 93 -0.95 1.00 -40.61
C HIS A 93 -1.84 1.59 -39.50
N PRO A 94 -1.59 1.32 -38.21
CA PRO A 94 -2.43 1.81 -37.11
C PRO A 94 -2.53 3.34 -37.03
N GLU A 95 -1.53 4.10 -37.49
CA GLU A 95 -1.55 5.57 -37.46
C GLU A 95 -2.73 6.18 -38.24
N ASN A 96 -3.23 5.48 -39.26
CA ASN A 96 -4.38 5.93 -40.06
C ASN A 96 -5.73 5.61 -39.39
N HIS A 97 -5.71 4.86 -38.28
CA HIS A 97 -6.90 4.30 -37.64
C HIS A 97 -6.90 4.50 -36.12
N ILE A 98 -6.29 5.58 -35.63
CA ILE A 98 -6.17 5.89 -34.19
C ILE A 98 -7.53 5.90 -33.47
N GLU A 99 -8.57 6.48 -34.08
CA GLU A 99 -9.89 6.55 -33.47
C GLU A 99 -10.57 5.18 -33.39
N GLN A 100 -10.48 4.40 -34.48
CA GLN A 100 -11.00 3.04 -34.52
C GLN A 100 -10.28 2.14 -33.51
N TYR A 101 -8.96 2.25 -33.40
CA TYR A 101 -8.17 1.56 -32.37
C TYR A 101 -8.73 1.87 -30.97
N ALA A 102 -8.94 3.16 -30.65
CA ALA A 102 -9.45 3.59 -29.36
C ALA A 102 -10.87 3.07 -29.05
N GLN A 103 -11.71 2.94 -30.06
CA GLN A 103 -13.08 2.39 -29.93
C GLN A 103 -13.07 0.88 -29.66
N LEU A 104 -12.10 0.16 -30.21
CA LEU A 104 -11.98 -1.30 -30.10
C LEU A 104 -11.35 -1.77 -28.78
N GLU A 105 -10.69 -0.89 -28.01
CA GLU A 105 -10.02 -1.25 -26.75
C GLU A 105 -10.92 -2.03 -25.77
N MET A 106 -12.20 -1.67 -25.67
CA MET A 106 -13.12 -2.33 -24.75
C MET A 106 -13.43 -3.77 -25.16
N GLN A 107 -13.52 -4.04 -26.47
CA GLN A 107 -13.78 -5.36 -27.07
C GLN A 107 -12.52 -6.23 -27.03
N ALA A 108 -11.36 -5.65 -27.31
CA ALA A 108 -10.06 -6.33 -27.30
C ALA A 108 -9.67 -6.95 -25.94
N ARG A 109 -10.32 -6.55 -24.84
CA ARG A 109 -10.11 -7.18 -23.53
C ARG A 109 -10.48 -8.65 -23.49
N ASP A 110 -11.36 -9.12 -24.39
CA ASP A 110 -11.80 -10.51 -24.47
C ASP A 110 -10.97 -11.35 -25.46
N GLY A 111 -9.87 -10.79 -25.98
CA GLY A 111 -8.94 -11.47 -26.88
C GLY A 111 -8.09 -12.56 -26.20
N LEU A 112 -7.05 -13.00 -26.91
CA LEU A 112 -6.16 -14.06 -26.44
C LEU A 112 -5.43 -13.66 -25.15
N CYS A 113 -5.03 -14.65 -24.35
CA CYS A 113 -4.13 -14.46 -23.22
C CYS A 113 -2.72 -14.84 -23.67
N LEU A 114 -1.84 -13.83 -23.82
CA LEU A 114 -0.45 -14.01 -24.15
C LEU A 114 0.31 -14.50 -22.92
N LYS A 115 1.12 -15.54 -23.13
CA LYS A 115 2.07 -16.05 -22.15
C LYS A 115 3.38 -16.35 -22.87
N PRO A 116 4.49 -15.68 -22.51
CA PRO A 116 5.76 -16.01 -23.09
C PRO A 116 6.23 -17.38 -22.61
N ARG A 117 6.92 -18.10 -23.49
CA ARG A 117 7.48 -19.42 -23.20
C ARG A 117 8.48 -19.36 -22.06
N HIS A 118 9.32 -18.33 -22.07
CA HIS A 118 10.29 -18.03 -21.02
C HIS A 118 10.13 -16.58 -20.56
N CYS A 119 10.31 -16.30 -19.27
CA CYS A 119 10.17 -14.97 -18.69
C CYS A 119 11.22 -14.70 -17.61
N LEU A 120 11.80 -13.50 -17.61
CA LEU A 120 12.66 -13.00 -16.54
C LEU A 120 12.35 -11.52 -16.28
N ASP A 121 12.12 -11.17 -15.02
CA ASP A 121 11.92 -9.80 -14.54
C ASP A 121 13.12 -9.37 -13.67
N LEU A 122 13.97 -8.52 -14.22
CA LEU A 122 15.19 -8.08 -13.52
C LEU A 122 14.89 -7.14 -12.35
N PHE A 123 13.80 -6.39 -12.41
CA PHE A 123 13.37 -5.52 -11.31
C PHE A 123 12.99 -6.35 -10.09
N LEU A 124 12.23 -7.44 -10.27
CA LEU A 124 11.85 -8.34 -9.18
C LEU A 124 13.06 -9.09 -8.63
N TYR A 125 13.97 -9.55 -9.49
CA TYR A 125 15.24 -10.14 -9.04
C TYR A 125 16.03 -9.17 -8.15
N ALA A 126 16.26 -7.93 -8.62
CA ALA A 126 16.97 -6.91 -7.86
C ALA A 126 16.26 -6.57 -6.53
N ARG A 127 14.93 -6.55 -6.55
CA ARG A 127 14.07 -6.24 -5.40
C ARG A 127 14.08 -7.33 -4.32
N ARG A 128 14.17 -8.59 -4.72
CA ARG A 128 14.19 -9.74 -3.82
C ARG A 128 15.60 -10.06 -3.30
N GLY A 129 16.58 -9.95 -4.19
CA GLY A 129 17.95 -10.36 -3.93
C GLY A 129 18.85 -9.17 -3.55
N PRO A 130 19.89 -8.86 -4.36
CA PRO A 130 21.03 -8.07 -3.92
C PRO A 130 20.70 -6.62 -3.53
N TYR A 131 19.61 -6.05 -4.07
CA TYR A 131 19.23 -4.64 -3.87
C TYR A 131 17.93 -4.47 -3.08
N GLN A 132 17.52 -5.48 -2.30
CA GLN A 132 16.31 -5.41 -1.46
C GLN A 132 16.30 -4.17 -0.56
N SER A 133 17.46 -3.78 -0.03
CA SER A 133 17.66 -2.59 0.81
C SER A 133 17.21 -1.27 0.17
N LEU A 134 17.27 -1.16 -1.16
CA LEU A 134 16.87 0.03 -1.94
C LEU A 134 15.37 0.06 -2.21
N SER A 135 14.74 -1.12 -2.28
CA SER A 135 13.33 -1.26 -2.60
C SER A 135 12.40 -1.16 -1.39
N MET A 136 12.91 -1.55 -0.22
CA MET A 136 12.17 -1.51 1.03
C MET A 136 12.08 -0.07 1.56
N ASN A 137 10.89 0.35 1.97
CA ASN A 137 10.68 1.68 2.51
C ASN A 137 11.34 1.77 3.90
N ARG A 138 12.60 2.21 3.93
CA ARG A 138 13.38 2.34 5.17
C ARG A 138 12.80 3.45 6.05
N ASN A 139 12.64 3.14 7.33
CA ASN A 139 12.32 4.15 8.33
C ASN A 139 13.45 5.16 8.44
N ASN A 140 13.10 6.41 8.74
CA ASN A 140 14.10 7.43 9.02
C ASN A 140 14.88 7.05 10.29
N VAL A 141 16.17 7.33 10.30
CA VAL A 141 16.97 7.27 11.53
C VAL A 141 16.91 8.65 12.18
N VAL A 142 16.44 8.72 13.43
CA VAL A 142 16.28 9.99 14.15
C VAL A 142 17.09 9.94 15.43
N ILE A 143 18.03 10.87 15.57
CA ILE A 143 18.71 11.14 16.83
C ILE A 143 17.98 12.32 17.48
N LYS A 144 17.30 12.04 18.59
CA LYS A 144 16.40 13.00 19.23
C LYS A 144 17.09 13.84 20.29
N ARG A 145 16.60 15.07 20.48
CA ARG A 145 16.94 15.99 21.57
C ARG A 145 18.45 16.25 21.71
N ILE A 146 19.08 16.64 20.62
CA ILE A 146 20.49 17.08 20.61
C ILE A 146 20.52 18.56 21.00
N PRO A 147 21.40 18.99 21.94
CA PRO A 147 21.60 20.41 22.22
C PRO A 147 21.91 21.16 20.93
N THR A 148 21.15 22.21 20.60
CA THR A 148 21.24 22.91 19.31
C THR A 148 22.66 23.41 19.00
N VAL A 149 23.44 23.76 20.04
CA VAL A 149 24.84 24.19 19.91
C VAL A 149 25.79 23.11 19.36
N LEU A 150 25.44 21.83 19.48
CA LEU A 150 26.27 20.70 19.03
C LEU A 150 25.86 20.15 17.66
N ILE A 151 24.72 20.58 17.12
CA ILE A 151 24.07 19.87 16.01
C ILE A 151 24.90 19.90 14.72
N SER A 152 25.48 21.06 14.37
CA SER A 152 26.29 21.21 13.16
C SER A 152 27.59 20.39 13.25
N SER A 153 28.22 20.34 14.43
CA SER A 153 29.42 19.53 14.64
C SER A 153 29.12 18.04 14.56
N LEU A 154 27.99 17.60 15.13
CA LEU A 154 27.56 16.21 15.06
C LEU A 154 27.20 15.81 13.63
N GLN A 155 26.47 16.66 12.89
CA GLN A 155 26.09 16.43 11.49
C GLN A 155 27.32 16.15 10.62
N LYS A 156 28.32 17.04 10.67
CA LYS A 156 29.58 16.87 9.94
C LYS A 156 30.29 15.57 10.33
N ARG A 157 30.34 15.28 11.63
CA ARG A 157 31.01 14.07 12.12
C ARG A 157 30.31 12.79 11.67
N LEU A 158 28.98 12.81 11.57
CA LEU A 158 28.21 11.66 11.09
C LEU A 158 28.44 11.41 9.60
N ASP A 159 28.50 12.46 8.77
CA ASP A 159 28.82 12.31 7.35
C ASP A 159 30.27 11.83 7.12
N GLU A 160 31.22 12.20 7.99
CA GLU A 160 32.60 11.71 7.92
C GLU A 160 32.75 10.24 8.33
N ILE A 161 31.97 9.78 9.32
CA ILE A 161 32.08 8.42 9.86
C ILE A 161 31.26 7.41 9.04
N ILE A 162 30.07 7.82 8.59
CA ILE A 162 29.09 6.91 8.01
C ILE A 162 29.05 7.12 6.51
N ASP A 163 29.77 6.26 5.79
CA ASP A 163 29.68 6.18 4.34
C ASP A 163 28.37 5.50 3.93
N ILE A 164 27.51 6.25 3.25
CA ILE A 164 26.23 5.77 2.74
C ILE A 164 26.18 6.06 1.25
N ASP A 165 25.97 5.00 0.49
CA ASP A 165 25.90 5.10 -0.96
C ASP A 165 24.85 6.13 -1.43
N ALA A 166 25.23 6.94 -2.41
CA ALA A 166 24.39 7.96 -3.02
C ALA A 166 23.07 7.40 -3.58
N VAL A 167 23.05 6.11 -3.98
CA VAL A 167 21.83 5.44 -4.47
C VAL A 167 20.69 5.48 -3.45
N TYR A 168 21.00 5.50 -2.15
CA TYR A 168 20.00 5.63 -1.06
C TYR A 168 19.33 7.00 -1.00
N PHE A 169 19.84 7.98 -1.75
CA PHE A 169 19.35 9.35 -1.79
C PHE A 169 18.95 9.79 -3.21
N ALA A 170 18.94 8.87 -4.18
CA ALA A 170 18.72 9.16 -5.60
C ALA A 170 17.45 9.96 -5.93
N ARG A 171 16.38 9.89 -5.11
CA ARG A 171 15.14 10.68 -5.31
C ARG A 171 15.14 12.04 -4.62
N ARG A 172 16.25 12.50 -4.03
CA ARG A 172 16.32 13.85 -3.46
C ARG A 172 16.32 14.89 -4.59
N LYS A 173 15.40 15.85 -4.50
CA LYS A 173 15.26 16.93 -5.48
C LYS A 173 16.31 18.04 -5.35
N VAL A 174 16.94 18.14 -4.19
CA VAL A 174 17.86 19.22 -3.83
C VAL A 174 19.13 18.59 -3.31
N TYR A 175 20.27 19.01 -3.88
CA TYR A 175 21.57 18.69 -3.35
C TYR A 175 21.71 19.27 -1.95
N LYS A 176 22.15 18.45 -1.00
CA LYS A 176 22.45 18.88 0.36
C LYS A 176 23.91 18.61 0.62
N GLU A 177 24.56 19.55 1.29
CA GLU A 177 25.93 19.39 1.78
C GLU A 177 26.03 18.22 2.77
N HIS A 178 24.96 17.98 3.52
CA HIS A 178 24.86 16.94 4.54
C HIS A 178 23.70 15.99 4.29
N ASN A 179 23.87 14.71 4.63
CA ASN A 179 22.81 13.72 4.44
C ASN A 179 21.74 13.76 5.54
N TRP A 180 22.07 14.34 6.69
CA TRP A 180 21.21 14.43 7.86
C TRP A 180 20.47 15.77 7.90
N ASP A 181 19.17 15.74 8.21
CA ASP A 181 18.31 16.92 8.30
C ASP A 181 18.17 17.39 9.75
N VAL A 182 18.29 18.70 9.98
CA VAL A 182 18.06 19.31 11.29
C VAL A 182 16.59 19.72 11.41
N GLU A 183 15.94 19.26 12.48
CA GLU A 183 14.53 19.52 12.75
C GLU A 183 14.37 20.17 14.12
N ALA A 184 13.56 21.22 14.20
CA ALA A 184 13.31 21.91 15.46
C ALA A 184 12.44 21.06 16.38
N CYS A 185 12.75 21.06 17.67
CA CYS A 185 11.90 20.50 18.71
C CYS A 185 10.97 21.56 19.29
N ASP A 186 9.96 21.13 20.07
CA ASP A 186 9.11 22.04 20.85
C ASP A 186 9.93 22.86 21.87
N ASP A 187 11.03 22.29 22.37
CA ASP A 187 12.01 22.98 23.19
C ASP A 187 13.11 23.59 22.30
N PRO A 188 13.26 24.93 22.25
CA PRO A 188 14.22 25.60 21.37
C PRO A 188 15.68 25.37 21.74
N THR A 189 15.98 24.77 22.90
CA THR A 189 17.35 24.39 23.29
C THR A 189 17.81 23.08 22.66
N PHE A 190 16.87 22.32 22.11
CA PHE A 190 17.11 21.03 21.49
C PHE A 190 16.67 21.01 20.03
N SER A 191 17.27 20.12 19.28
CA SER A 191 16.91 19.85 17.88
C SER A 191 17.11 18.36 17.61
N ASP A 192 16.32 17.84 16.67
CA ASP A 192 16.41 16.47 16.21
C ASP A 192 17.26 16.42 14.93
N LEU A 193 17.97 15.33 14.73
CA LEU A 193 18.77 15.09 13.54
C LEU A 193 18.29 13.81 12.84
N THR A 194 17.80 13.96 11.62
CA THR A 194 17.01 12.94 10.92
C THR A 194 17.67 12.56 9.60
N LEU A 195 18.09 11.29 9.46
CA LEU A 195 18.50 10.72 8.18
C LEU A 195 17.27 10.23 7.41
N ARG A 196 16.98 10.89 6.29
CA ARG A 196 15.84 10.55 5.42
C ARG A 196 16.33 9.83 4.17
N PHE A 197 16.06 8.54 4.10
CA PHE A 197 16.32 7.73 2.91
C PHE A 197 15.32 8.05 1.80
N LYS A 198 15.82 8.15 0.58
CA LYS A 198 15.03 8.36 -0.66
C LYS A 198 15.61 7.51 -1.80
N PRO A 199 15.74 6.17 -1.62
CA PRO A 199 16.38 5.30 -2.60
C PRO A 199 15.53 5.20 -3.87
N SER A 200 16.15 4.90 -5.02
CA SER A 200 15.47 4.58 -6.26
C SER A 200 15.97 3.23 -6.80
N ILE A 201 15.05 2.45 -7.35
CA ILE A 201 15.32 1.20 -8.05
C ILE A 201 14.89 1.28 -9.52
N ALA A 202 14.79 2.50 -10.05
CA ALA A 202 14.53 2.70 -11.47
C ALA A 202 15.71 2.20 -12.30
N LEU A 203 15.45 1.68 -13.50
CA LEU A 203 16.44 1.10 -14.42
C LEU A 203 17.71 1.95 -14.51
N LYS A 204 17.55 3.23 -14.86
CA LYS A 204 18.68 4.15 -15.06
C LYS A 204 19.49 4.40 -13.80
N VAL A 205 18.84 4.46 -12.64
CA VAL A 205 19.53 4.66 -11.36
C VAL A 205 20.33 3.40 -10.98
N LEU A 206 19.75 2.21 -11.18
CA LEU A 206 20.46 0.96 -10.95
C LEU A 206 21.61 0.79 -11.94
N ALA A 207 21.39 1.09 -13.22
CA ALA A 207 22.43 1.02 -14.25
C ALA A 207 23.60 1.96 -13.93
N GLN A 208 23.34 3.22 -13.54
CA GLN A 208 24.40 4.15 -13.10
C GLN A 208 25.21 3.59 -11.93
N HIS A 209 24.51 3.09 -10.91
CA HIS A 209 25.14 2.60 -9.69
C HIS A 209 25.95 1.32 -9.93
N ILE A 210 25.39 0.37 -10.67
CA ILE A 210 25.93 -0.98 -10.84
C ILE A 210 26.99 -1.03 -11.96
N LEU A 211 26.70 -0.38 -13.08
CA LEU A 211 27.54 -0.41 -14.27
C LEU A 211 28.54 0.76 -14.31
N GLY A 212 28.49 1.68 -13.35
CA GLY A 212 29.40 2.83 -13.26
C GLY A 212 29.21 3.85 -14.38
N ILE A 213 27.98 4.05 -14.85
CA ILE A 213 27.67 4.97 -15.95
C ILE A 213 27.60 6.40 -15.40
N ASP A 214 28.42 7.30 -15.96
CA ASP A 214 28.56 8.69 -15.47
C ASP A 214 27.26 9.52 -15.53
N SER A 215 26.45 9.32 -16.57
CA SER A 215 25.17 10.03 -16.71
C SER A 215 24.21 9.27 -17.62
N THR A 216 22.91 9.43 -17.38
CA THR A 216 21.85 8.86 -18.22
C THR A 216 20.87 9.95 -18.59
N LEU A 217 20.25 9.83 -19.77
CA LEU A 217 19.17 10.73 -20.16
C LEU A 217 17.98 10.60 -19.20
N ALA A 218 17.60 11.69 -18.55
CA ALA A 218 16.46 11.70 -17.66
C ALA A 218 15.15 11.73 -18.44
N ARG A 219 14.12 11.10 -17.87
CA ARG A 219 12.78 11.02 -18.47
C ARG A 219 12.22 12.41 -18.81
N ASP A 220 12.36 13.36 -17.89
CA ASP A 220 11.78 14.69 -18.01
C ASP A 220 12.46 15.55 -19.10
N ASP A 221 13.69 15.20 -19.51
CA ASP A 221 14.43 15.90 -20.57
C ASP A 221 14.05 15.41 -21.98
N VAL A 222 13.48 14.21 -22.05
CA VAL A 222 13.27 13.50 -23.31
C VAL A 222 11.80 13.45 -23.70
N PHE A 223 10.90 13.30 -22.73
CA PHE A 223 9.50 13.03 -23.04
C PHE A 223 8.74 14.22 -23.64
N PRO A 224 7.62 13.96 -24.36
CA PRO A 224 6.74 15.02 -24.85
C PRO A 224 6.22 15.94 -23.74
N SER A 225 6.05 17.22 -24.05
CA SER A 225 5.56 18.22 -23.10
C SER A 225 4.12 18.02 -22.66
N GLN A 226 3.31 17.32 -23.46
CA GLN A 226 1.90 17.03 -23.19
C GLN A 226 1.72 15.54 -22.95
N PHE A 227 1.04 15.20 -21.86
CA PHE A 227 0.68 13.83 -21.51
C PHE A 227 -0.84 13.66 -21.52
N PRO A 228 -1.34 12.48 -21.92
CA PRO A 228 -2.76 12.20 -21.87
C PRO A 228 -3.20 12.02 -20.42
N LEU A 229 -4.49 12.20 -20.19
CA LEU A 229 -5.12 11.80 -18.94
C LEU A 229 -5.33 10.30 -18.94
N ASP A 230 -4.88 9.65 -17.86
CA ASP A 230 -4.99 8.21 -17.68
C ASP A 230 -5.46 7.85 -16.27
N LEU A 231 -6.14 6.71 -16.16
CA LEU A 231 -6.57 6.11 -14.89
C LEU A 231 -6.19 4.63 -14.93
N GLY A 232 -5.28 4.21 -14.06
CA GLY A 232 -4.77 2.83 -14.10
C GLY A 232 -5.81 1.74 -13.82
N TYR A 233 -6.93 2.08 -13.18
CA TYR A 233 -8.08 1.20 -12.98
C TYR A 233 -9.11 1.23 -14.12
N ALA A 234 -8.97 2.15 -15.08
CA ALA A 234 -9.86 2.33 -16.23
C ALA A 234 -9.04 2.65 -17.50
N PRO A 235 -8.39 1.63 -18.09
CA PRO A 235 -7.33 1.85 -19.08
C PRO A 235 -7.81 2.27 -20.48
N CYS A 236 -9.10 2.17 -20.79
CA CYS A 236 -9.64 2.45 -22.14
C CYS A 236 -9.95 3.94 -22.33
N ALA A 237 -9.61 4.50 -23.51
CA ALA A 237 -9.86 5.91 -23.82
C ALA A 237 -11.35 6.28 -23.81
N VAL A 238 -12.18 5.43 -24.40
CA VAL A 238 -13.65 5.60 -24.46
C VAL A 238 -14.32 5.60 -23.08
N THR A 239 -13.68 4.99 -22.08
CA THR A 239 -14.15 5.08 -20.69
C THR A 239 -13.91 6.47 -20.10
N LEU A 240 -12.78 7.10 -20.46
CA LEU A 240 -12.43 8.44 -20.00
C LEU A 240 -13.16 9.53 -20.77
N CYS A 241 -13.44 9.29 -22.05
CA CYS A 241 -14.07 10.23 -22.97
C CYS A 241 -15.13 9.51 -23.83
N PRO A 242 -16.36 9.30 -23.31
CA PRO A 242 -17.43 8.63 -24.05
C PRO A 242 -17.80 9.34 -25.36
N ASP A 243 -17.77 10.67 -25.37
CA ASP A 243 -18.06 11.51 -26.54
C ASP A 243 -16.89 11.56 -27.55
N GLY A 244 -15.78 10.90 -27.22
CA GLY A 244 -14.67 10.56 -28.13
C GLY A 244 -14.28 11.64 -29.16
N PRO A 245 -14.30 11.32 -30.47
CA PRO A 245 -13.92 12.25 -31.55
C PRO A 245 -14.72 13.55 -31.60
N GLU A 246 -16.00 13.55 -31.23
CA GLU A 246 -16.88 14.73 -31.32
C GLU A 246 -16.38 15.91 -30.47
N VAL A 247 -15.71 15.58 -29.36
CA VAL A 247 -15.09 16.56 -28.45
C VAL A 247 -13.57 16.60 -28.59
N ASN A 248 -13.02 16.03 -29.67
CA ASN A 248 -11.59 15.85 -29.88
C ASN A 248 -10.90 15.20 -28.66
N TRP A 249 -11.53 14.18 -28.09
CA TRP A 249 -11.02 13.42 -26.94
C TRP A 249 -10.75 14.25 -25.68
N ARG A 250 -11.36 15.43 -25.54
CA ARG A 250 -11.26 16.27 -24.34
C ARG A 250 -12.03 15.64 -23.19
N CYS A 251 -11.34 15.41 -22.07
CA CYS A 251 -11.94 14.77 -20.90
C CYS A 251 -11.51 15.45 -19.59
N LYS A 252 -12.19 15.07 -18.51
CA LYS A 252 -11.85 15.46 -17.15
C LYS A 252 -11.86 14.23 -16.24
N ILE A 253 -10.81 14.07 -15.45
CA ILE A 253 -10.69 12.95 -14.50
C ILE A 253 -10.71 13.47 -13.05
N PRO A 254 -11.24 12.69 -12.09
CA PRO A 254 -11.17 13.02 -10.68
C PRO A 254 -9.72 13.17 -10.20
N SER A 255 -9.49 14.12 -9.29
CA SER A 255 -8.20 14.42 -8.67
C SER A 255 -8.41 14.86 -7.22
N ALA A 256 -7.34 14.89 -6.42
CA ALA A 256 -7.43 15.30 -5.01
C ALA A 256 -7.98 16.73 -4.83
N SER A 257 -7.78 17.62 -5.81
CA SER A 257 -8.22 19.01 -5.80
C SER A 257 -9.45 19.27 -6.67
N GLY A 258 -10.25 18.24 -6.99
CA GLY A 258 -11.43 18.33 -7.85
C GLY A 258 -11.24 17.58 -9.16
N TYR A 259 -11.18 18.28 -10.30
CA TYR A 259 -11.03 17.63 -11.61
C TYR A 259 -9.79 18.13 -12.36
N LYS A 260 -9.04 17.20 -12.96
CA LYS A 260 -7.98 17.50 -13.91
C LYS A 260 -8.56 17.44 -15.33
N LYS A 261 -8.42 18.53 -16.10
CA LYS A 261 -8.83 18.63 -17.52
C LYS A 261 -7.65 18.31 -18.43
N GLY A 262 -7.93 17.72 -19.60
CA GLY A 262 -6.92 17.34 -20.58
C GLY A 262 -7.54 16.56 -21.73
N HIS A 263 -6.75 15.71 -22.38
CA HIS A 263 -7.19 14.84 -23.46
C HIS A 263 -6.93 13.38 -23.09
N ALA A 264 -7.79 12.46 -23.54
CA ALA A 264 -7.42 11.05 -23.62
C ALA A 264 -6.32 10.86 -24.68
N TRP A 265 -5.64 9.71 -24.66
CA TRP A 265 -4.48 9.44 -25.54
C TRP A 265 -4.73 9.67 -27.04
N PRO A 266 -5.91 9.37 -27.64
CA PRO A 266 -6.09 9.56 -29.09
C PRO A 266 -5.97 11.02 -29.52
N GLY A 267 -6.42 11.97 -28.68
CA GLY A 267 -6.38 13.40 -28.98
C GLY A 267 -4.98 14.01 -29.06
N ILE A 268 -3.95 13.27 -28.62
CA ILE A 268 -2.54 13.71 -28.68
C ILE A 268 -1.60 12.66 -29.32
N ALA A 269 -2.15 11.55 -29.82
CA ALA A 269 -1.38 10.41 -30.32
C ALA A 269 -0.39 10.81 -31.41
N ASN A 270 -0.84 11.61 -32.39
CA ASN A 270 0.01 12.07 -33.51
C ASN A 270 1.28 12.80 -33.03
N SER A 271 1.19 13.62 -31.99
CA SER A 271 2.35 14.33 -31.45
C SER A 271 3.36 13.37 -30.82
N HIS A 272 2.88 12.33 -30.15
CA HIS A 272 3.73 11.33 -29.52
C HIS A 272 4.35 10.37 -30.54
N ILE A 273 3.56 9.91 -31.51
CA ILE A 273 4.05 9.07 -32.62
C ILE A 273 5.19 9.79 -33.35
N ALA A 274 4.98 11.05 -33.75
CA ALA A 274 6.03 11.86 -34.37
C ALA A 274 7.25 12.06 -33.46
N HIS A 275 7.04 12.26 -32.16
CA HIS A 275 8.13 12.42 -31.21
C HIS A 275 9.01 11.16 -31.13
N TRP A 276 8.44 9.99 -30.88
CA TRP A 276 9.21 8.74 -30.75
C TRP A 276 9.78 8.25 -32.10
N ARG A 277 9.14 8.60 -33.21
CA ARG A 277 9.64 8.30 -34.56
C ARG A 277 10.86 9.13 -34.95
N PHE A 278 10.89 10.43 -34.63
CA PHE A 278 11.88 11.36 -35.18
C PHE A 278 12.79 12.05 -34.17
N HIS A 279 12.43 12.10 -32.89
CA HIS A 279 13.24 12.80 -31.89
C HIS A 279 14.47 11.98 -31.49
N LYS A 280 15.66 12.44 -31.92
CA LYS A 280 16.92 11.70 -31.76
C LYS A 280 17.21 11.30 -30.31
N LEU A 281 17.02 12.20 -29.35
CA LEU A 281 17.27 11.90 -27.93
C LEU A 281 16.25 10.91 -27.36
N ALA A 282 15.01 10.88 -27.88
CA ALA A 282 14.01 9.90 -27.46
C ALA A 282 14.34 8.51 -27.96
N ARG A 283 14.80 8.41 -29.21
CA ARG A 283 15.28 7.14 -29.76
C ARG A 283 16.54 6.65 -29.06
N GLN A 284 17.45 7.54 -28.67
CA GLN A 284 18.61 7.19 -27.87
C GLN A 284 18.19 6.70 -26.48
N TYR A 285 17.31 7.44 -25.78
CA TYR A 285 16.77 7.05 -24.49
C TYR A 285 16.18 5.62 -24.52
N ALA A 286 15.41 5.32 -25.57
CA ALA A 286 14.81 4.01 -25.83
C ALA A 286 15.85 2.91 -26.11
N GLN A 287 16.93 3.20 -26.84
CA GLN A 287 18.03 2.25 -27.04
C GLN A 287 18.83 2.00 -25.77
N ASP A 288 19.05 3.05 -24.99
CA ASP A 288 19.76 2.99 -23.71
C ASP A 288 19.03 2.06 -22.74
N ASP A 289 17.68 2.06 -22.72
CA ASP A 289 16.90 1.18 -21.83
C ASP A 289 17.10 -0.32 -22.14
N ILE A 290 17.21 -0.69 -23.42
CA ILE A 290 17.60 -2.07 -23.80
C ILE A 290 19.04 -2.38 -23.42
N THR A 291 19.95 -1.44 -23.67
CA THR A 291 21.37 -1.59 -23.33
C THR A 291 21.54 -1.82 -21.84
N TYR A 292 20.91 -0.99 -21.00
CA TYR A 292 20.97 -1.09 -19.55
C TYR A 292 20.33 -2.38 -19.04
N THR A 293 19.17 -2.75 -19.57
CA THR A 293 18.48 -4.00 -19.16
C THR A 293 19.34 -5.21 -19.49
N ARG A 294 19.91 -5.28 -20.70
CA ARG A 294 20.83 -6.34 -21.11
C ARG A 294 22.09 -6.37 -20.23
N ASP A 295 22.72 -5.23 -20.02
CA ASP A 295 23.99 -5.18 -19.28
C ASP A 295 23.78 -5.52 -17.80
N LEU A 296 22.64 -5.13 -17.22
CA LEU A 296 22.21 -5.59 -15.89
C LEU A 296 21.97 -7.11 -15.86
N PHE A 297 21.35 -7.70 -16.89
CA PHE A 297 21.20 -9.14 -16.99
C PHE A 297 22.56 -9.85 -16.94
N TYR A 298 23.53 -9.42 -17.73
CA TYR A 298 24.87 -10.02 -17.73
C TYR A 298 25.57 -9.83 -16.40
N HIS A 299 25.50 -8.64 -15.80
CA HIS A 299 26.04 -8.39 -14.48
C HIS A 299 25.44 -9.34 -13.44
N PHE A 300 24.12 -9.43 -13.35
CA PHE A 300 23.45 -10.31 -12.38
C PHE A 300 23.71 -11.79 -12.65
N ARG A 301 23.88 -12.20 -13.91
CA ARG A 301 24.21 -13.59 -14.26
C ARG A 301 25.63 -13.96 -13.81
N ASP A 302 26.59 -13.07 -14.03
CA ASP A 302 28.02 -13.34 -13.85
C ASP A 302 28.52 -13.01 -12.44
N GLU A 303 27.67 -12.40 -11.60
CA GLU A 303 27.96 -12.12 -10.19
C GLU A 303 28.22 -13.42 -9.40
N GLU A 304 29.24 -13.39 -8.54
CA GLU A 304 29.59 -14.53 -7.70
C GLU A 304 28.44 -14.86 -6.73
N GLY A 305 27.97 -16.10 -6.76
CA GLY A 305 26.83 -16.53 -5.95
C GLY A 305 25.46 -16.09 -6.49
N SER A 306 25.39 -15.62 -7.74
CA SER A 306 24.12 -15.29 -8.39
C SER A 306 23.09 -16.41 -8.29
N THR A 307 21.87 -16.04 -7.93
CA THR A 307 20.69 -16.92 -7.94
C THR A 307 19.74 -16.57 -9.07
N LEU A 308 20.22 -15.85 -10.11
CA LEU A 308 19.41 -15.44 -11.24
C LEU A 308 18.92 -16.69 -11.99
N GLN A 309 17.61 -16.87 -12.06
CA GLN A 309 16.98 -17.98 -12.75
C GLN A 309 15.95 -17.44 -13.73
N ILE A 310 16.04 -17.91 -14.97
CA ILE A 310 14.98 -17.70 -15.97
C ILE A 310 13.81 -18.61 -15.58
N ASP A 311 12.59 -18.11 -15.72
CA ASP A 311 11.35 -18.81 -15.34
C ASP A 311 11.19 -19.02 -13.83
N ASP A 312 11.75 -18.14 -13.01
CA ASP A 312 11.37 -18.11 -11.60
C ASP A 312 9.87 -17.79 -11.42
N ASP A 313 9.34 -18.18 -10.27
CA ASP A 313 7.91 -18.05 -9.96
C ASP A 313 7.44 -16.58 -10.02
N ASP A 314 8.27 -15.63 -9.55
CA ASP A 314 7.91 -14.21 -9.50
C ASP A 314 7.87 -13.60 -10.91
N SER A 315 8.85 -13.91 -11.76
CA SER A 315 8.90 -13.49 -13.17
C SER A 315 7.74 -14.06 -14.00
N THR A 316 7.43 -15.34 -13.80
CA THR A 316 6.30 -15.99 -14.49
C THR A 316 4.97 -15.41 -14.02
N LEU A 317 4.82 -15.16 -12.72
CA LEU A 317 3.64 -14.54 -12.14
C LEU A 317 3.46 -13.10 -12.63
N ALA A 318 4.56 -12.34 -12.78
CA ALA A 318 4.53 -10.97 -13.26
C ALA A 318 3.88 -10.85 -14.65
N ALA A 319 4.28 -11.71 -15.59
CA ALA A 319 3.65 -11.77 -16.91
C ALA A 319 2.16 -12.14 -16.82
N GLN A 320 1.80 -13.15 -16.03
CA GLN A 320 0.40 -13.56 -15.86
C GLN A 320 -0.48 -12.44 -15.28
N VAL A 321 0.03 -11.71 -14.28
CA VAL A 321 -0.65 -10.57 -13.67
C VAL A 321 -0.85 -9.45 -14.68
N GLY A 322 0.15 -9.18 -15.53
CA GLY A 322 0.01 -8.24 -16.64
C GLY A 322 -1.16 -8.62 -17.57
N SER A 323 -1.24 -9.89 -17.97
CA SER A 323 -2.33 -10.37 -18.82
C SER A 323 -3.70 -10.32 -18.16
N ALA A 324 -3.78 -10.74 -16.88
CA ALA A 324 -5.02 -10.70 -16.10
C ALA A 324 -5.53 -9.26 -15.90
N ARG A 325 -4.62 -8.32 -15.68
CA ARG A 325 -4.94 -6.89 -15.53
C ARG A 325 -5.60 -6.32 -16.79
N TRP A 326 -5.12 -6.67 -17.98
CA TRP A 326 -5.72 -6.21 -19.25
C TRP A 326 -7.15 -6.71 -19.42
N ARG A 327 -7.37 -8.03 -19.28
CA ARG A 327 -8.69 -8.64 -19.41
C ARG A 327 -9.70 -8.04 -18.43
N GLY A 328 -9.28 -7.90 -17.18
CA GLY A 328 -10.13 -7.53 -16.05
C GLY A 328 -11.16 -8.60 -15.73
N PHE A 329 -11.91 -8.38 -14.65
CA PHE A 329 -12.94 -9.29 -14.16
C PHE A 329 -14.34 -8.67 -14.25
N ALA A 330 -15.34 -9.53 -14.36
CA ALA A 330 -16.74 -9.09 -14.40
C ALA A 330 -17.19 -8.54 -13.04
N ILE A 331 -18.06 -7.53 -13.11
CA ILE A 331 -18.69 -6.90 -11.95
C ILE A 331 -20.20 -6.80 -12.19
N ASP A 332 -21.00 -6.92 -11.12
CA ASP A 332 -22.43 -6.61 -11.15
C ASP A 332 -22.62 -5.10 -11.08
N ILE A 333 -22.83 -4.48 -12.24
CA ILE A 333 -22.98 -3.03 -12.36
C ILE A 333 -24.22 -2.54 -11.58
N ASP A 334 -25.33 -3.26 -11.61
CA ASP A 334 -26.58 -2.78 -11.02
C ASP A 334 -26.61 -2.99 -9.51
N GLY A 335 -26.04 -4.10 -9.03
CA GLY A 335 -25.80 -4.29 -7.62
C GLY A 335 -24.81 -3.26 -7.05
N ILE A 336 -23.71 -2.95 -7.76
CA ILE A 336 -22.79 -1.87 -7.36
C ILE A 336 -23.49 -0.51 -7.31
N LYS A 337 -24.31 -0.15 -8.30
CA LYS A 337 -25.09 1.12 -8.26
C LYS A 337 -25.98 1.18 -7.03
N SER A 338 -26.62 0.06 -6.67
CA SER A 338 -27.52 -0.02 -5.53
C SER A 338 -26.77 0.20 -4.21
N LEU A 339 -25.64 -0.48 -4.02
CA LEU A 339 -24.75 -0.27 -2.87
C LEU A 339 -24.25 1.17 -2.82
N ARG A 340 -23.74 1.67 -3.94
CA ARG A 340 -23.23 3.04 -4.05
C ARG A 340 -24.27 4.07 -3.64
N ASN A 341 -25.53 3.92 -4.06
CA ASN A 341 -26.59 4.86 -3.69
C ASN A 341 -26.90 4.83 -2.19
N ARG A 342 -26.89 3.65 -1.56
CA ARG A 342 -27.05 3.53 -0.10
C ARG A 342 -25.90 4.20 0.65
N GLU A 343 -24.67 3.90 0.25
CA GLU A 343 -23.45 4.46 0.87
C GLU A 343 -23.35 5.98 0.67
N VAL A 344 -23.90 6.53 -0.42
CA VAL A 344 -24.00 7.98 -0.60
C VAL A 344 -24.88 8.60 0.50
N LEU A 345 -26.04 8.01 0.77
CA LEU A 345 -26.96 8.48 1.81
C LEU A 345 -26.31 8.42 3.20
N GLU A 346 -25.64 7.31 3.51
CA GLU A 346 -24.90 7.14 4.76
C GLU A 346 -23.77 8.15 4.90
N SER A 347 -23.00 8.40 3.83
CA SER A 347 -21.93 9.39 3.84
C SER A 347 -22.42 10.82 4.11
N MET A 348 -23.70 11.12 3.89
CA MET A 348 -24.30 12.43 4.10
C MET A 348 -24.80 12.65 5.54
N GLN A 349 -24.86 11.60 6.36
CA GLN A 349 -25.41 11.68 7.72
C GLN A 349 -24.55 12.53 8.67
N ALA A 350 -23.23 12.55 8.47
CA ALA A 350 -22.29 13.28 9.32
C ALA A 350 -21.20 14.01 8.51
N PRO A 351 -20.58 15.06 9.08
CA PRO A 351 -19.49 15.76 8.42
C PRO A 351 -18.23 14.88 8.29
N LYS A 352 -17.47 15.11 7.22
CA LYS A 352 -16.23 14.35 6.93
C LYS A 352 -14.97 15.19 7.04
N ALA A 353 -15.07 16.49 6.72
CA ALA A 353 -13.95 17.42 6.73
C ALA A 353 -13.47 17.66 8.17
N PRO A 354 -12.16 17.61 8.47
CA PRO A 354 -11.64 17.67 9.84
C PRO A 354 -12.22 18.80 10.69
N SER A 355 -12.21 20.04 10.18
CA SER A 355 -12.80 21.18 10.88
C SER A 355 -14.28 20.99 11.20
N ARG A 356 -15.07 20.51 10.25
CA ARG A 356 -16.51 20.30 10.45
C ARG A 356 -16.82 19.12 11.37
N VAL A 357 -15.96 18.10 11.38
CA VAL A 357 -16.04 16.98 12.33
C VAL A 357 -15.79 17.49 13.74
N TRP A 358 -14.79 18.36 13.92
CA TRP A 358 -14.52 18.96 15.21
C TRP A 358 -15.70 19.82 15.70
N ASP A 359 -16.27 20.67 14.84
CA ASP A 359 -17.44 21.49 15.19
C ASP A 359 -18.66 20.63 15.58
N TYR A 360 -18.77 19.42 15.04
CA TYR A 360 -19.86 18.49 15.31
C TYR A 360 -19.69 17.73 16.63
N ILE A 361 -18.45 17.41 17.02
CA ILE A 361 -18.15 16.60 18.21
C ILE A 361 -17.86 17.48 19.43
N SER A 362 -17.17 18.60 19.25
CA SER A 362 -16.71 19.48 20.35
C SER A 362 -17.81 19.93 21.32
N PRO A 363 -19.08 20.15 20.93
CA PRO A 363 -20.14 20.50 21.90
C PRO A 363 -20.41 19.41 22.94
N TYR A 364 -20.00 18.17 22.69
CA TYR A 364 -20.21 17.00 23.55
C TYR A 364 -18.95 16.59 24.33
N LEU A 365 -17.89 17.41 24.25
CA LEU A 365 -16.64 17.23 24.98
C LEU A 365 -16.51 18.28 26.08
N SER A 366 -16.02 17.88 27.24
CA SER A 366 -15.65 18.80 28.32
C SER A 366 -14.45 19.69 27.93
N ALA A 367 -14.31 20.85 28.59
CA ALA A 367 -13.20 21.77 28.30
C ALA A 367 -11.80 21.13 28.43
N PRO A 368 -11.51 20.28 29.45
CA PRO A 368 -10.25 19.56 29.52
C PRO A 368 -10.04 18.58 28.35
N GLU A 369 -11.08 17.86 27.93
CA GLU A 369 -10.99 16.94 26.79
C GLU A 369 -10.73 17.66 25.49
N GLN A 370 -11.38 18.81 25.26
CA GLN A 370 -11.11 19.65 24.10
C GLN A 370 -9.64 20.10 24.05
N GLN A 371 -9.07 20.43 25.21
CA GLN A 371 -7.67 20.83 25.32
C GLN A 371 -6.70 19.66 25.06
N VAL A 372 -7.00 18.47 25.57
CA VAL A 372 -6.20 17.25 25.33
C VAL A 372 -6.25 16.83 23.87
N LEU A 373 -7.43 16.86 23.25
CA LEU A 373 -7.61 16.46 21.86
C LEU A 373 -7.10 17.51 20.86
N ASN A 374 -7.05 18.79 21.26
CA ASN A 374 -6.47 19.90 20.50
C ASN A 374 -6.93 19.94 19.03
N GLY A 375 -8.24 19.78 18.79
CA GLY A 375 -8.80 19.78 17.44
C GLY A 375 -8.56 18.52 16.61
N SER A 376 -7.95 17.47 17.16
CA SER A 376 -7.63 16.25 16.42
C SER A 376 -8.88 15.42 16.11
N THR A 377 -9.09 15.15 14.83
CA THR A 377 -10.18 14.29 14.33
C THR A 377 -9.64 13.08 13.56
N LYS A 378 -8.49 12.53 13.95
CA LYS A 378 -7.91 11.34 13.31
C LYS A 378 -8.82 10.12 13.56
N ALA A 379 -8.80 9.14 12.66
CA ALA A 379 -9.62 7.93 12.80
C ALA A 379 -9.42 7.24 14.17
N THR A 380 -8.17 7.03 14.57
CA THR A 380 -7.82 6.44 15.87
C THR A 380 -8.34 7.23 17.08
N VAL A 381 -8.46 8.56 16.96
CA VAL A 381 -9.03 9.41 18.01
C VAL A 381 -10.54 9.26 18.07
N LEU A 382 -11.19 9.22 16.90
CA LEU A 382 -12.64 9.00 16.83
C LEU A 382 -13.03 7.60 17.28
N GLU A 383 -12.24 6.58 16.96
CA GLU A 383 -12.43 5.20 17.43
C GLU A 383 -12.36 5.14 18.96
N ALA A 384 -11.32 5.77 19.55
CA ALA A 384 -11.20 5.87 21.01
C ALA A 384 -12.37 6.62 21.67
N LEU A 385 -12.91 7.65 21.00
CA LEU A 385 -14.09 8.37 21.49
C LEU A 385 -15.38 7.55 21.34
N ALA A 386 -15.53 6.81 20.24
CA ALA A 386 -16.67 5.95 19.97
C ALA A 386 -16.77 4.77 20.94
N ASP A 387 -15.62 4.19 21.31
CA ASP A 387 -15.52 3.16 22.34
C ASP A 387 -15.48 3.74 23.77
N GLY A 388 -15.40 5.08 23.87
CA GLY A 388 -15.27 5.81 25.12
C GLY A 388 -16.48 5.62 26.04
N LYS A 389 -16.19 5.42 27.33
CA LYS A 389 -17.19 5.35 28.40
C LYS A 389 -17.06 6.55 29.32
N GLU A 390 -18.15 6.97 29.93
CA GLU A 390 -18.10 8.10 30.87
C GLU A 390 -17.18 7.78 32.07
N PRO A 391 -16.26 8.71 32.43
CA PRO A 391 -15.38 8.52 33.56
C PRO A 391 -16.19 8.52 34.87
N CYS A 392 -15.81 7.64 35.80
CA CYS A 392 -16.44 7.58 37.10
C CYS A 392 -16.10 8.84 37.91
N MET A 393 -17.11 9.61 38.31
CA MET A 393 -16.97 10.88 39.02
C MET A 393 -16.31 10.74 40.41
N GLU A 394 -16.42 9.58 41.06
CA GLU A 394 -15.81 9.34 42.38
C GLU A 394 -14.30 9.12 42.31
N CYS A 395 -13.79 8.51 41.24
CA CYS A 395 -12.36 8.25 41.06
C CYS A 395 -11.71 9.10 39.96
N LEU A 396 -12.50 9.98 39.32
CA LEU A 396 -12.07 10.81 38.19
C LEU A 396 -11.36 9.99 37.08
N GLY A 397 -11.82 8.77 36.82
CA GLY A 397 -11.24 7.91 35.80
C GLY A 397 -10.04 7.06 36.22
N THR A 398 -9.51 7.25 37.43
CA THR A 398 -8.28 6.55 37.87
C THR A 398 -8.51 5.10 38.32
N ALA A 399 -9.76 4.64 38.37
CA ALA A 399 -10.21 3.35 38.89
C ALA A 399 -9.92 3.11 40.38
N LYS A 400 -9.26 4.06 41.07
CA LYS A 400 -8.85 3.95 42.45
C LYS A 400 -9.23 5.20 43.23
N ILE A 401 -9.45 5.07 44.53
CA ILE A 401 -9.62 6.20 45.44
C ILE A 401 -8.61 6.08 46.57
N GLU A 402 -8.13 7.22 47.05
CA GLU A 402 -7.19 7.27 48.17
C GLU A 402 -7.98 7.41 49.46
N LEU A 403 -7.93 6.39 50.32
CA LEU A 403 -8.50 6.45 51.68
C LEU A 403 -7.46 7.05 52.61
N GLN A 404 -7.88 7.90 53.55
CA GLN A 404 -7.01 8.57 54.52
C GLN A 404 -7.43 8.29 55.97
N GLY A 405 -6.47 8.34 56.89
CA GLY A 405 -6.75 8.34 58.33
C GLY A 405 -7.44 7.06 58.83
N ASP A 406 -8.55 7.22 59.56
CA ASP A 406 -9.25 6.09 60.21
C ASP A 406 -9.95 5.17 59.18
N ASP A 407 -10.36 5.69 58.02
CA ASP A 407 -10.98 4.91 56.94
C ASP A 407 -9.98 3.95 56.28
N ALA A 408 -8.72 4.37 56.13
CA ALA A 408 -7.65 3.52 55.62
C ALA A 408 -7.30 2.37 56.60
N ARG A 409 -7.34 2.66 57.91
CA ARG A 409 -7.12 1.66 58.97
C ARG A 409 -8.24 0.63 59.01
N ASP A 410 -9.49 1.08 58.93
CA ASP A 410 -10.68 0.20 58.96
C ASP A 410 -10.75 -0.71 57.71
N TYR A 411 -10.42 -0.17 56.53
CA TYR A 411 -10.35 -0.97 55.29
C TYR A 411 -9.30 -2.07 55.37
N LYS A 412 -8.10 -1.76 55.89
CA LYS A 412 -7.01 -2.73 56.01
C LYS A 412 -7.32 -3.81 57.07
N ALA A 413 -7.90 -3.42 58.21
CA ALA A 413 -8.36 -4.36 59.23
C ALA A 413 -9.40 -5.35 58.68
N LYS A 414 -10.35 -4.87 57.86
CA LYS A 414 -11.33 -5.74 57.16
C LYS A 414 -10.68 -6.69 56.15
N GLN A 415 -9.70 -6.23 55.37
CA GLN A 415 -8.95 -7.07 54.42
C GLN A 415 -8.13 -8.15 55.12
N GLU A 416 -7.44 -7.81 56.20
CA GLU A 416 -6.66 -8.76 57.01
C GLU A 416 -7.59 -9.79 57.67
N THR A 417 -8.74 -9.36 58.20
CA THR A 417 -9.76 -10.27 58.75
C THR A 417 -10.31 -11.22 57.67
N HIS A 418 -10.64 -10.71 56.47
CA HIS A 418 -11.07 -11.54 55.34
C HIS A 418 -9.98 -12.52 54.88
N ALA A 419 -8.70 -12.11 54.87
CA ALA A 419 -7.58 -12.96 54.51
C ALA A 419 -7.38 -14.11 55.52
N VAL A 420 -7.51 -13.81 56.82
CA VAL A 420 -7.49 -14.80 57.90
C VAL A 420 -8.66 -15.77 57.77
N VAL A 421 -9.88 -15.28 57.55
CA VAL A 421 -11.06 -16.12 57.34
C VAL A 421 -10.90 -17.03 56.12
N ARG A 422 -10.34 -16.52 55.01
CA ARG A 422 -10.08 -17.29 53.79
C ARG A 422 -8.96 -18.33 53.97
N ALA A 423 -7.92 -18.00 54.73
CA ALA A 423 -6.86 -18.94 55.07
C ALA A 423 -7.39 -20.07 55.98
N VAL A 424 -8.24 -19.75 56.95
CA VAL A 424 -8.88 -20.73 57.84
C VAL A 424 -9.83 -21.63 57.05
N SER A 425 -10.67 -21.08 56.17
CA SER A 425 -11.60 -21.86 55.34
C SER A 425 -10.93 -22.70 54.24
N ASN A 426 -9.67 -22.43 53.88
CA ASN A 426 -8.88 -23.31 53.01
C ASN A 426 -8.20 -24.47 53.79
N ILE A 427 -8.10 -24.37 55.12
CA ILE A 427 -7.49 -25.39 55.99
C ILE A 427 -8.55 -26.36 56.52
N THR A 428 -9.78 -25.89 56.72
CA THR A 428 -10.91 -26.69 57.16
C THR A 428 -11.87 -26.88 55.98
N ASP A 429 -12.09 -28.11 55.52
CA ASP A 429 -13.02 -28.48 54.42
C ASP A 429 -14.52 -28.18 54.71
N GLU A 430 -14.83 -27.18 55.53
CA GLU A 430 -16.19 -26.79 55.91
C GLU A 430 -16.69 -25.52 55.19
N PRO A 431 -17.99 -25.49 54.81
CA PRO A 431 -18.57 -24.37 54.08
C PRO A 431 -18.82 -23.17 55.02
N TYR A 432 -18.04 -22.11 54.82
CA TYR A 432 -18.32 -20.71 55.16
C TYR A 432 -18.95 -20.47 56.55
N VAL A 433 -18.11 -20.46 57.58
CA VAL A 433 -18.45 -20.03 58.93
C VAL A 433 -18.59 -18.50 58.96
N SER A 434 -19.71 -17.96 59.46
CA SER A 434 -19.95 -16.51 59.50
C SER A 434 -18.99 -15.80 60.47
N THR A 435 -18.59 -14.58 60.12
CA THR A 435 -17.63 -13.75 60.88
C THR A 435 -18.00 -13.58 62.36
N GLU A 436 -19.28 -13.57 62.69
CA GLU A 436 -19.78 -13.43 64.07
C GLU A 436 -19.49 -14.65 64.95
N SER A 437 -19.30 -15.84 64.36
CA SER A 437 -19.10 -17.08 65.12
C SER A 437 -17.63 -17.41 65.44
N LEU A 438 -16.67 -16.83 64.70
CA LEU A 438 -15.23 -16.95 65.00
C LEU A 438 -14.78 -16.02 66.14
N VAL A 439 -15.45 -14.89 66.31
CA VAL A 439 -15.11 -13.89 67.35
C VAL A 439 -15.52 -14.37 68.75
N ALA A 440 -16.43 -15.35 68.85
CA ALA A 440 -16.96 -15.84 70.13
C ALA A 440 -16.05 -16.81 70.91
N ASN A 441 -14.94 -17.29 70.33
CA ASN A 441 -14.08 -18.33 70.93
C ASN A 441 -12.62 -17.91 71.17
N MET A 442 -12.33 -16.60 71.25
CA MET A 442 -11.00 -16.11 71.59
C MET A 442 -11.02 -15.46 72.98
N ASP A 443 -10.65 -16.23 74.00
CA ASP A 443 -10.58 -15.81 75.42
C ASP A 443 -9.38 -14.90 75.76
N ASP A 444 -8.58 -14.45 74.78
CA ASP A 444 -7.45 -13.54 74.99
C ASP A 444 -7.67 -12.21 74.26
N ALA A 445 -8.53 -11.37 74.85
CA ALA A 445 -8.74 -9.99 74.44
C ALA A 445 -7.44 -9.15 74.42
N ASP A 446 -6.43 -9.54 75.21
CA ASP A 446 -5.13 -8.85 75.27
C ASP A 446 -4.19 -9.18 74.10
N SER A 447 -4.32 -10.34 73.46
CA SER A 447 -3.46 -10.71 72.32
C SER A 447 -3.87 -9.99 71.02
N PHE A 448 -5.19 -9.77 70.83
CA PHE A 448 -5.73 -9.06 69.67
C PHE A 448 -5.49 -7.55 69.78
N ALA A 449 -5.62 -6.98 70.99
CA ALA A 449 -5.27 -5.60 71.25
C ALA A 449 -3.76 -5.31 71.07
N THR A 450 -2.91 -6.29 71.34
CA THR A 450 -1.45 -6.18 71.13
C THR A 450 -1.07 -6.29 69.64
N PHE A 451 -1.73 -7.17 68.88
CA PHE A 451 -1.55 -7.25 67.42
C PHE A 451 -1.99 -5.95 66.70
N LEU A 452 -3.06 -5.32 67.17
CA LEU A 452 -3.52 -4.03 66.63
C LEU A 452 -2.64 -2.84 67.05
N ASN A 453 -1.98 -2.90 68.23
CA ASN A 453 -1.10 -1.83 68.72
C ASN A 453 0.30 -1.81 68.08
N GLU A 454 0.74 -2.89 67.45
CA GLU A 454 2.04 -2.93 66.74
C GLU A 454 2.00 -2.35 65.32
N GLN A 455 0.83 -1.97 64.78
CA GLN A 455 0.70 -1.34 63.45
C GLN A 455 0.90 0.19 63.45
N SER A 456 1.87 0.71 64.21
CA SER A 456 2.24 2.14 64.22
C SER A 456 3.00 2.61 62.96
N TYR A 457 3.16 1.74 61.96
CA TYR A 457 3.79 2.04 60.66
C TYR A 457 2.85 1.76 59.48
N LEU A 458 1.56 2.07 59.62
CA LEU A 458 0.67 2.10 58.47
C LEU A 458 0.83 3.40 57.70
N PRO A 459 0.98 3.36 56.36
CA PRO A 459 0.89 4.57 55.57
C PRO A 459 -0.46 5.23 55.85
N ASN A 460 -0.45 6.56 56.06
CA ASN A 460 -1.66 7.33 56.33
C ASN A 460 -2.65 7.36 55.16
N THR A 461 -2.29 6.74 54.03
CA THR A 461 -3.03 6.67 52.77
C THR A 461 -2.95 5.28 52.15
N ILE A 462 -4.08 4.75 51.66
CA ILE A 462 -4.15 3.47 50.92
C ILE A 462 -5.01 3.66 49.66
N GLU A 463 -4.51 3.22 48.50
CA GLU A 463 -5.31 3.16 47.27
C GLU A 463 -6.21 1.91 47.27
N VAL A 464 -7.51 2.12 47.12
CA VAL A 464 -8.49 1.03 47.00
C VAL A 464 -9.24 1.11 45.67
N PRO A 465 -9.71 -0.03 45.12
CA PRO A 465 -10.58 -0.01 43.95
C PRO A 465 -11.82 0.85 44.23
N CYS A 466 -12.14 1.75 43.30
CA CYS A 466 -13.27 2.64 43.45
C CYS A 466 -14.58 1.83 43.59
N PRO A 467 -15.36 2.03 44.67
CA PRO A 467 -16.56 1.23 44.94
C PRO A 467 -17.70 1.53 43.95
N ALA A 468 -17.83 2.76 43.45
CA ALA A 468 -18.85 3.11 42.46
C ALA A 468 -18.62 2.44 41.10
N CYS A 469 -17.37 2.41 40.61
CA CYS A 469 -17.06 1.76 39.32
C CYS A 469 -16.46 0.36 39.45
N LYS A 470 -16.38 -0.19 40.66
CA LYS A 470 -15.76 -1.50 40.94
C LYS A 470 -14.36 -1.65 40.31
N GLY A 471 -13.58 -0.57 40.30
CA GLY A 471 -12.23 -0.58 39.72
C GLY A 471 -12.12 -0.52 38.19
N THR A 472 -13.19 -0.20 37.44
CA THR A 472 -13.10 -0.01 35.97
C THR A 472 -12.70 1.40 35.54
N GLY A 473 -12.80 2.40 36.43
CA GLY A 473 -12.57 3.81 36.14
C GLY A 473 -13.70 4.49 35.37
N ASN A 474 -14.76 3.78 34.97
CA ASN A 474 -15.86 4.31 34.17
C ASN A 474 -17.23 3.82 34.68
N THR A 475 -18.29 4.55 34.34
CA THR A 475 -19.67 4.23 34.77
C THR A 475 -20.27 3.07 33.98
N GLY A 476 -19.65 2.67 32.87
CA GLY A 476 -20.20 1.70 31.93
C GLY A 476 -21.05 2.31 30.82
N GLU A 477 -21.54 3.54 31.03
CA GLU A 477 -22.35 4.27 30.06
C GLU A 477 -21.49 4.83 28.92
N PRO A 478 -22.00 4.86 27.67
CA PRO A 478 -21.30 5.45 26.54
C PRO A 478 -21.04 6.94 26.77
N HIS A 479 -19.86 7.40 26.38
CA HIS A 479 -19.52 8.82 26.44
C HIS A 479 -20.49 9.65 25.55
N PRO A 480 -20.92 10.87 25.93
CA PRO A 480 -21.85 11.68 25.12
C PRO A 480 -21.38 11.93 23.69
N ALA A 481 -20.07 12.09 23.49
CA ALA A 481 -19.45 12.25 22.18
C ALA A 481 -19.32 10.94 21.37
N ALA A 482 -19.52 9.77 21.98
CA ALA A 482 -19.26 8.47 21.36
C ALA A 482 -20.10 8.24 20.10
N LYS A 483 -21.41 8.52 20.19
CA LYS A 483 -22.32 8.41 19.04
C LYS A 483 -21.89 9.32 17.89
N TYR A 484 -21.55 10.57 18.19
CA TYR A 484 -21.16 11.55 17.16
C TYR A 484 -19.82 11.20 16.51
N ALA A 485 -18.90 10.63 17.28
CA ALA A 485 -17.64 10.09 16.77
C ALA A 485 -17.89 8.90 15.84
N GLN A 486 -18.79 7.98 16.23
CA GLN A 486 -19.21 6.85 15.41
C GLN A 486 -19.88 7.31 14.10
N ASP A 487 -20.84 8.22 14.16
CA ASP A 487 -21.52 8.78 12.98
C ASP A 487 -20.50 9.37 11.99
N CYS A 488 -19.45 10.04 12.49
CA CYS A 488 -18.37 10.59 11.66
C CYS A 488 -17.46 9.50 11.06
N LEU A 489 -17.19 8.41 11.79
CA LEU A 489 -16.45 7.25 11.28
C LEU A 489 -17.22 6.56 10.16
N ASP A 490 -18.50 6.27 10.40
CA ASP A 490 -19.40 5.62 9.43
C ASP A 490 -19.51 6.47 8.15
N ALA A 491 -19.74 7.79 8.29
CA ALA A 491 -19.83 8.67 7.14
C ALA A 491 -18.51 8.74 6.33
N ARG A 492 -17.35 8.66 6.99
CA ARG A 492 -16.04 8.62 6.32
C ARG A 492 -15.80 7.28 5.63
N GLN A 493 -16.17 6.17 6.26
CA GLN A 493 -16.07 4.83 5.70
C GLN A 493 -17.00 4.70 4.47
N ALA A 494 -18.25 5.13 4.58
CA ALA A 494 -19.21 5.18 3.49
C ALA A 494 -18.69 6.03 2.31
N ALA A 495 -18.11 7.21 2.57
CA ALA A 495 -17.51 8.01 1.51
C ALA A 495 -16.34 7.30 0.79
N LYS A 496 -15.54 6.50 1.51
CA LYS A 496 -14.48 5.69 0.91
C LYS A 496 -15.04 4.54 0.06
N LYS A 497 -16.14 3.93 0.49
CA LYS A 497 -16.87 2.94 -0.30
C LYS A 497 -17.44 3.55 -1.58
N VAL A 498 -18.07 4.72 -1.51
CA VAL A 498 -18.55 5.46 -2.68
C VAL A 498 -17.42 5.73 -3.67
N GLU A 499 -16.25 6.18 -3.20
CA GLU A 499 -15.06 6.39 -4.05
C GLU A 499 -14.66 5.11 -4.79
N MET A 500 -14.68 3.96 -4.12
CA MET A 500 -14.38 2.66 -4.72
C MET A 500 -15.43 2.25 -5.76
N TRP A 501 -16.72 2.38 -5.43
CA TRP A 501 -17.81 2.04 -6.34
C TRP A 501 -17.82 2.93 -7.59
N ASP A 502 -17.58 4.24 -7.44
CA ASP A 502 -17.47 5.16 -8.57
C ASP A 502 -16.35 4.76 -9.54
N LYS A 503 -15.21 4.29 -9.02
CA LYS A 503 -14.10 3.78 -9.85
C LYS A 503 -14.49 2.54 -10.64
N LEU A 504 -15.17 1.59 -10.00
CA LEU A 504 -15.63 0.34 -10.63
C LEU A 504 -16.70 0.61 -11.70
N LEU A 505 -17.67 1.49 -11.39
CA LEU A 505 -18.70 1.90 -12.34
C LEU A 505 -18.12 2.62 -13.56
N LEU A 506 -17.10 3.45 -13.35
CA LEU A 506 -16.37 4.08 -14.45
C LEU A 506 -15.66 3.02 -15.30
N ALA A 507 -14.89 2.13 -14.70
CA ALA A 507 -14.12 1.12 -15.40
C ALA A 507 -14.98 0.05 -16.13
N LYS A 508 -16.21 -0.19 -15.64
CA LYS A 508 -17.15 -1.23 -16.09
C LYS A 508 -16.64 -2.67 -15.97
N ARG A 509 -15.39 -2.85 -15.53
CA ARG A 509 -14.73 -4.12 -15.19
C ARG A 509 -13.80 -3.88 -14.02
N PHE A 510 -13.50 -4.92 -13.29
CA PHE A 510 -12.52 -4.88 -12.22
C PHE A 510 -11.13 -5.22 -12.77
N HIS A 511 -10.31 -4.21 -13.04
CA HIS A 511 -8.93 -4.36 -13.50
C HIS A 511 -7.99 -4.47 -12.30
N ALA A 512 -7.80 -5.69 -11.79
CA ALA A 512 -6.94 -5.94 -10.65
C ALA A 512 -5.46 -5.68 -11.01
N SER A 513 -4.87 -4.67 -10.37
CA SER A 513 -3.46 -4.32 -10.56
C SER A 513 -2.66 -4.64 -9.29
N PHE A 514 -1.52 -5.30 -9.47
CA PHE A 514 -0.67 -5.76 -8.38
C PHE A 514 0.78 -5.34 -8.59
N LYS A 515 1.46 -5.04 -7.48
CA LYS A 515 2.91 -5.03 -7.38
C LYS A 515 3.36 -6.40 -6.88
N ILE A 516 4.08 -7.14 -7.71
CA ILE A 516 4.75 -8.37 -7.29
C ILE A 516 5.87 -7.99 -6.30
N ILE A 517 6.00 -8.77 -5.21
CA ILE A 517 6.86 -8.43 -4.05
C ILE A 517 6.53 -7.04 -3.49
N GLY A 518 5.24 -6.72 -3.36
CA GLY A 518 4.76 -5.40 -2.96
C GLY A 518 4.99 -5.01 -1.49
N THR A 519 5.27 -5.98 -0.63
CA THR A 519 5.34 -5.84 0.84
C THR A 519 6.63 -6.41 1.43
N PHE A 520 6.89 -6.17 2.72
CA PHE A 520 8.06 -6.72 3.44
C PHE A 520 8.06 -8.26 3.49
N THR A 521 6.88 -8.87 3.53
CA THR A 521 6.72 -10.34 3.53
C THR A 521 6.78 -10.93 2.11
N SER A 522 7.21 -10.15 1.12
CA SER A 522 7.21 -10.47 -0.32
C SER A 522 5.83 -10.77 -0.91
N ARG A 523 4.73 -10.57 -0.15
CA ARG A 523 3.36 -10.71 -0.67
C ARG A 523 3.06 -9.62 -1.69
N MET A 524 2.21 -9.93 -2.67
CA MET A 524 1.66 -8.96 -3.61
C MET A 524 0.92 -7.83 -2.89
N ALA A 525 0.94 -6.62 -3.45
CA ALA A 525 0.15 -5.49 -2.96
C ALA A 525 -0.66 -4.87 -4.11
N GLY A 526 -1.89 -4.44 -3.85
CA GLY A 526 -2.68 -3.72 -4.86
C GLY A 526 -2.06 -2.39 -5.30
N ALA A 527 -2.34 -1.99 -6.54
CA ALA A 527 -1.80 -0.79 -7.17
C ALA A 527 -2.89 0.10 -7.80
N ASP A 528 -2.47 1.14 -8.53
CA ASP A 528 -3.31 1.96 -9.43
C ASP A 528 -4.59 2.55 -8.84
N LYS A 529 -4.54 2.93 -7.56
CA LYS A 529 -5.62 3.63 -6.82
C LYS A 529 -6.91 2.82 -6.63
N LEU A 530 -6.94 1.55 -7.04
CA LEU A 530 -8.00 0.59 -6.74
C LEU A 530 -7.36 -0.71 -6.25
N ASN A 531 -7.19 -0.83 -4.93
CA ASN A 531 -6.51 -1.96 -4.32
C ASN A 531 -7.43 -3.20 -4.25
N PRO A 532 -7.13 -4.30 -4.96
CA PRO A 532 -7.92 -5.52 -4.90
C PRO A 532 -8.03 -6.14 -3.50
N GLN A 533 -6.97 -6.04 -2.71
CA GLN A 533 -6.92 -6.59 -1.35
C GLN A 533 -7.66 -5.71 -0.33
N GLY A 534 -8.01 -4.48 -0.72
CA GLY A 534 -8.76 -3.56 0.13
C GLY A 534 -10.28 -3.66 -0.02
N ILE A 535 -10.78 -4.60 -0.82
CA ILE A 535 -12.22 -4.81 -1.00
C ILE A 535 -12.78 -5.46 0.26
N GLU A 536 -13.89 -4.90 0.76
CA GLU A 536 -14.54 -5.39 1.98
C GLU A 536 -14.90 -6.88 1.89
N HIS A 537 -14.69 -7.60 2.99
CA HIS A 537 -14.93 -9.04 3.07
C HIS A 537 -16.41 -9.42 3.23
N SER A 538 -17.31 -8.44 3.34
CA SER A 538 -18.73 -8.71 3.50
C SER A 538 -19.30 -9.44 2.29
N LYS A 539 -20.21 -10.40 2.56
CA LYS A 539 -20.90 -11.17 1.53
C LYS A 539 -21.60 -10.27 0.52
N GLU A 540 -22.17 -9.17 0.99
CA GLU A 540 -22.86 -8.17 0.17
C GLU A 540 -21.91 -7.46 -0.82
N SER A 541 -20.72 -7.06 -0.37
CA SER A 541 -19.72 -6.44 -1.25
C SER A 541 -19.16 -7.46 -2.24
N ARG A 542 -18.79 -8.66 -1.76
CA ARG A 542 -18.16 -9.69 -2.60
C ARG A 542 -19.11 -10.32 -3.61
N SER A 543 -20.42 -10.37 -3.33
CA SER A 543 -21.41 -10.86 -4.30
C SER A 543 -21.51 -9.99 -5.56
N GLN A 544 -20.98 -8.75 -5.51
CA GLN A 544 -20.94 -7.86 -6.68
C GLN A 544 -19.81 -8.16 -7.65
N PHE A 545 -18.95 -9.12 -7.32
CA PHE A 545 -17.84 -9.56 -8.15
C PHE A 545 -18.13 -11.01 -8.57
N PRO A 546 -19.01 -11.23 -9.58
CA PRO A 546 -19.15 -12.56 -10.16
C PRO A 546 -17.82 -13.05 -10.75
N LEU A 547 -16.93 -12.12 -11.12
CA LEU A 547 -15.60 -12.31 -11.70
C LEU A 547 -15.60 -12.97 -13.08
N SER A 548 -16.56 -13.87 -13.36
CA SER A 548 -16.73 -14.57 -14.63
C SER A 548 -17.58 -13.79 -15.63
N PHE A 549 -17.27 -13.96 -16.91
CA PHE A 549 -18.08 -13.43 -18.01
C PHE A 549 -18.92 -14.55 -18.62
N GLY A 550 -20.21 -14.28 -18.86
CA GLY A 550 -21.12 -15.23 -19.51
C GLY A 550 -21.14 -16.59 -18.82
N ASP A 551 -20.94 -17.66 -19.60
CA ASP A 551 -20.99 -19.04 -19.13
C ASP A 551 -19.66 -19.55 -18.54
N LEU A 552 -18.68 -18.67 -18.32
CA LEU A 552 -17.41 -19.06 -17.71
C LEU A 552 -17.62 -19.49 -16.25
N VAL A 553 -17.08 -20.65 -15.89
CA VAL A 553 -17.05 -21.16 -14.52
C VAL A 553 -15.70 -20.82 -13.92
N LEU A 554 -15.70 -20.08 -12.81
CA LEU A 554 -14.47 -19.82 -12.06
C LEU A 554 -14.26 -20.87 -10.99
N ALA A 555 -13.02 -21.31 -10.87
CA ALA A 555 -12.53 -22.05 -9.73
C ALA A 555 -11.81 -21.06 -8.79
N GLY A 556 -12.23 -21.04 -7.54
CA GLY A 556 -11.53 -20.36 -6.45
C GLY A 556 -11.00 -21.40 -5.48
N GLY A 557 -9.82 -21.13 -4.91
CA GLY A 557 -9.26 -21.90 -3.81
C GLY A 557 -8.72 -20.94 -2.77
N ASP A 558 -8.75 -21.38 -1.51
CA ASP A 558 -8.02 -20.73 -0.42
C ASP A 558 -7.16 -21.79 0.26
N PHE A 559 -6.01 -21.37 0.78
CA PHE A 559 -5.15 -22.26 1.53
C PHE A 559 -5.66 -22.36 2.97
N MET A 560 -5.99 -23.55 3.42
CA MET A 560 -6.38 -23.76 4.82
C MET A 560 -5.16 -23.75 5.72
N SER A 561 -5.09 -22.76 6.61
CA SER A 561 -4.09 -22.68 7.70
C SER A 561 -2.64 -22.87 7.26
N PHE A 562 -2.27 -22.47 6.04
CA PHE A 562 -0.94 -22.76 5.49
C PHE A 562 0.19 -22.11 6.28
N GLU A 563 -0.06 -20.97 6.95
CA GLU A 563 0.94 -20.40 7.85
C GLU A 563 1.30 -21.36 8.99
N VAL A 564 0.33 -22.10 9.54
CA VAL A 564 0.57 -23.09 10.60
C VAL A 564 1.32 -24.29 10.02
N SER A 565 0.95 -24.75 8.82
CA SER A 565 1.67 -25.84 8.14
C SER A 565 3.12 -25.50 7.80
N ILE A 566 3.39 -24.24 7.45
CA ILE A 566 4.77 -23.75 7.26
C ILE A 566 5.52 -23.77 8.60
N ILE A 567 4.87 -23.33 9.69
CA ILE A 567 5.48 -23.37 11.03
C ILE A 567 5.84 -24.81 11.40
N ASP A 568 4.88 -25.74 11.34
CA ASP A 568 5.10 -27.16 11.62
C ASP A 568 6.30 -27.71 10.82
N ALA A 569 6.33 -27.47 9.51
CA ALA A 569 7.41 -27.91 8.64
C ALA A 569 8.78 -27.29 8.97
N VAL A 570 8.82 -26.06 9.48
CA VAL A 570 10.07 -25.35 9.80
C VAL A 570 10.54 -25.61 11.23
N SER A 571 9.62 -25.70 12.20
CA SER A 571 9.94 -25.95 13.61
C SER A 571 10.12 -27.44 13.90
N ASN A 572 9.57 -28.32 13.07
CA ASN A 572 9.56 -29.78 13.26
C ASN A 572 9.07 -30.14 14.68
N ASP A 573 7.96 -29.52 15.08
CA ASP A 573 7.35 -29.72 16.40
C ASP A 573 6.33 -30.85 16.33
N GLU A 574 6.60 -31.96 17.00
CA GLU A 574 5.74 -33.15 16.99
C GLU A 574 4.33 -32.91 17.58
N ASN A 575 4.09 -31.76 18.24
CA ASN A 575 2.81 -31.42 18.88
C ASN A 575 1.97 -30.39 18.11
N LEU A 576 2.49 -29.84 17.01
CA LEU A 576 1.77 -28.95 16.09
C LEU A 576 0.99 -29.76 15.05
#